data_AF-A0A828YVN9-F1
#
_entry.id   AF-A0A828YVN9-F1
#
_cell.length_a   1.000
_cell.length_b   1.000
_cell.length_c   1.000
_cell.angle_alpha   90.00
_cell.angle_beta   90.00
_cell.angle_gamma   90.00
#
_symmetry.space_group_name_H-M   'P 1'
#
loop_
_entity.id
_entity.type
_entity.pdbx_description
1 polymer ?
#
loop_
_entity_poly.entity_id
_entity_poly.type
_entity_poly.pdbx_seq_one_letter_code
_entity_poly.pdbx_strand_id
1 'polypeptide(L)'
;MSRSLFCILTVSLFVIPLFSESRTPREIFIENKIESIRKEEIYKERNWLTLLHYEKVSENKYRSYADGDSFFLSPSGKTNPTLELEANLRIFSKDEALTDLSVECVFPARFHWMRERFSIDPNLFPVPSCPKFEKFHNQMKAQSLSVVFAAFHPEHPASLFGHTMLKFNSGTQEAEELEDVIVTYAAIIPGIIDPFSYVFKGLSGNFPGSFEIQKYKYKIYEYNEYENRSLWEYKLNIDERGIERIIRHLWEMQKNHFDYYFF
;
A
#
# COMPACT_ATOMS: atom_id res chain seq x y z
N MET A 1 -53.97 -61.27 30.95
CA MET A 1 -52.89 -60.26 31.02
C MET A 1 -52.35 -60.05 29.62
N SER A 2 -52.75 -58.98 28.92
CA SER A 2 -52.13 -58.57 27.66
C SER A 2 -52.19 -57.05 27.61
N ARG A 3 -51.04 -56.39 27.63
CA ARG A 3 -50.89 -54.94 27.57
C ARG A 3 -50.32 -54.60 26.20
N SER A 4 -51.15 -54.02 25.33
CA SER A 4 -50.70 -53.38 24.09
C SER A 4 -50.12 -52.00 24.41
N LEU A 5 -48.84 -51.80 24.14
CA LEU A 5 -48.19 -50.49 24.17
C LEU A 5 -48.42 -49.79 22.83
N PHE A 6 -49.12 -48.65 22.86
CA PHE A 6 -49.32 -47.79 21.70
C PHE A 6 -48.22 -46.71 21.73
N CYS A 7 -47.20 -46.83 20.90
CA CYS A 7 -46.17 -45.79 20.71
C CYS A 7 -46.73 -44.70 19.79
N ILE A 8 -47.09 -43.55 20.35
CA ILE A 8 -47.43 -42.36 19.59
C ILE A 8 -46.13 -41.68 19.17
N LEU A 9 -45.83 -41.70 17.87
CA LEU A 9 -44.69 -41.01 17.26
C LEU A 9 -45.09 -39.54 17.03
N THR A 10 -44.71 -38.63 17.93
CA THR A 10 -44.88 -37.18 17.72
C THR A 10 -43.77 -36.65 16.82
N VAL A 11 -44.09 -36.47 15.53
CA VAL A 11 -43.22 -35.78 14.57
C VAL A 11 -43.35 -34.26 14.79
N SER A 12 -42.41 -33.67 15.51
CA SER A 12 -42.29 -32.22 15.62
C SER A 12 -41.70 -31.66 14.32
N LEU A 13 -42.53 -31.04 13.47
CA LEU A 13 -42.07 -30.20 12.37
C LEU A 13 -41.38 -28.96 12.95
N PHE A 14 -40.05 -28.95 12.94
CA PHE A 14 -39.26 -27.73 13.16
C PHE A 14 -39.35 -26.88 11.89
N VAL A 15 -40.26 -25.91 11.87
CA VAL A 15 -40.29 -24.86 10.84
C VAL A 15 -39.10 -23.96 11.12
N ILE A 16 -37.99 -24.17 10.40
CA ILE A 16 -36.84 -23.26 10.42
C ILE A 16 -37.28 -22.02 9.65
N PRO A 17 -37.38 -20.83 10.27
CA PRO A 17 -37.63 -19.61 9.52
C PRO A 17 -36.42 -19.35 8.62
N LEU A 18 -36.62 -19.47 7.31
CA LEU A 18 -35.70 -18.96 6.29
C LEU A 18 -35.71 -17.44 6.39
N PHE A 19 -34.88 -16.88 7.26
CA PHE A 19 -34.54 -15.46 7.21
C PHE A 19 -33.72 -15.24 5.93
N SER A 20 -34.39 -14.75 4.89
CA SER A 20 -33.70 -14.16 3.74
C SER A 20 -33.21 -12.79 4.18
N GLU A 21 -31.95 -12.67 4.58
CA GLU A 21 -31.31 -11.35 4.73
C GLU A 21 -31.37 -10.63 3.37
N SER A 22 -32.12 -9.53 3.32
CA SER A 22 -32.16 -8.66 2.15
C SER A 22 -30.83 -7.93 2.05
N ARG A 23 -30.05 -8.21 1.00
CA ARG A 23 -28.80 -7.50 0.72
C ARG A 23 -29.04 -5.99 0.60
N THR A 24 -28.12 -5.22 1.16
CA THR A 24 -28.14 -3.76 1.08
C THR A 24 -27.82 -3.29 -0.36
N PRO A 25 -28.19 -2.07 -0.75
CA PRO A 25 -27.79 -1.50 -2.04
C PRO A 25 -26.27 -1.49 -2.27
N ARG A 26 -25.47 -1.31 -1.20
CA ARG A 26 -23.99 -1.39 -1.26
C ARG A 26 -23.51 -2.79 -1.62
N GLU A 27 -24.03 -3.81 -0.95
CA GLU A 27 -23.67 -5.21 -1.22
C GLU A 27 -24.04 -5.62 -2.64
N ILE A 28 -25.24 -5.24 -3.11
CA ILE A 28 -25.66 -5.51 -4.50
C ILE A 28 -24.71 -4.84 -5.50
N PHE A 29 -24.36 -3.57 -5.26
CA PHE A 29 -23.41 -2.86 -6.10
C PHE A 29 -22.04 -3.56 -6.14
N ILE A 30 -21.49 -3.91 -4.98
CA ILE A 30 -20.17 -4.55 -4.87
C ILE A 30 -20.15 -5.93 -5.53
N GLU A 31 -21.16 -6.76 -5.33
CA GLU A 31 -21.23 -8.09 -5.96
C GLU A 31 -21.25 -8.00 -7.49
N ASN A 32 -21.99 -7.03 -8.04
CA ASN A 32 -21.97 -6.77 -9.49
C ASN A 32 -20.58 -6.35 -10.00
N LYS A 33 -19.82 -5.57 -9.22
CA LYS A 33 -18.44 -5.18 -9.57
C LYS A 33 -17.45 -6.34 -9.40
N ILE A 34 -17.67 -7.23 -8.45
CA ILE A 34 -16.86 -8.44 -8.29
C ILE A 34 -16.98 -9.35 -9.52
N GLU A 35 -18.17 -9.50 -10.06
CA GLU A 35 -18.37 -10.25 -11.32
C GLU A 35 -17.62 -9.60 -12.48
N SER A 36 -17.63 -8.26 -12.59
CA SER A 36 -16.93 -7.55 -13.65
C SER A 36 -15.40 -7.67 -13.55
N ILE A 37 -14.82 -7.78 -12.35
CA ILE A 37 -13.35 -7.94 -12.17
C ILE A 37 -12.81 -9.11 -13.00
N ARG A 38 -13.48 -10.26 -12.94
CA ARG A 38 -13.03 -11.47 -13.63
C ARG A 38 -13.32 -11.40 -15.12
N LYS A 39 -14.52 -10.95 -15.47
CA LYS A 39 -15.00 -10.86 -16.86
C LYS A 39 -14.17 -9.89 -17.71
N GLU A 40 -13.79 -8.76 -17.14
CA GLU A 40 -13.01 -7.71 -17.81
C GLU A 40 -11.52 -7.77 -17.48
N GLU A 41 -11.09 -8.75 -16.68
CA GLU A 41 -9.70 -8.92 -16.24
C GLU A 41 -9.09 -7.66 -15.56
N ILE A 42 -9.90 -6.90 -14.83
CA ILE A 42 -9.53 -5.62 -14.17
C ILE A 42 -8.32 -5.78 -13.26
N TYR A 43 -8.16 -6.95 -12.64
CA TYR A 43 -7.01 -7.28 -11.78
C TYR A 43 -5.66 -7.27 -12.50
N LYS A 44 -5.63 -7.25 -13.85
CA LYS A 44 -4.40 -7.13 -14.66
C LYS A 44 -4.04 -5.68 -14.99
N GLU A 45 -4.90 -4.71 -14.64
CA GLU A 45 -4.64 -3.31 -14.94
C GLU A 45 -3.35 -2.84 -14.26
N ARG A 46 -2.51 -2.12 -15.02
CA ARG A 46 -1.20 -1.68 -14.56
C ARG A 46 -1.27 -0.90 -13.26
N ASN A 47 -2.26 -0.01 -13.10
CA ASN A 47 -2.42 0.78 -11.89
C ASN A 47 -2.62 -0.11 -10.64
N TRP A 48 -3.48 -1.12 -10.73
CA TRP A 48 -3.70 -2.07 -9.64
C TRP A 48 -2.44 -2.86 -9.32
N LEU A 49 -1.79 -3.41 -10.36
CA LEU A 49 -0.57 -4.18 -10.18
C LEU A 49 0.55 -3.35 -9.55
N THR A 50 0.68 -2.07 -9.94
CA THR A 50 1.69 -1.15 -9.41
C THR A 50 1.41 -0.74 -7.95
N LEU A 51 0.15 -0.47 -7.57
CA LEU A 51 -0.20 -0.13 -6.17
C LEU A 51 0.18 -1.23 -5.18
N LEU A 52 0.20 -2.48 -5.63
CA LEU A 52 0.53 -3.63 -4.81
C LEU A 52 1.88 -4.25 -5.13
N HIS A 53 2.70 -3.61 -5.97
CA HIS A 53 4.03 -4.10 -6.37
C HIS A 53 4.03 -5.54 -6.90
N TYR A 54 2.99 -5.92 -7.65
CA TYR A 54 2.95 -7.20 -8.34
C TYR A 54 3.88 -7.23 -9.55
N GLU A 55 4.66 -8.29 -9.65
CA GLU A 55 5.34 -8.70 -10.86
C GLU A 55 4.67 -9.94 -11.47
N LYS A 56 4.68 -10.01 -12.80
CA LYS A 56 4.21 -11.18 -13.54
C LYS A 56 5.30 -12.26 -13.53
N VAL A 57 5.05 -13.35 -12.79
CA VAL A 57 5.96 -14.51 -12.71
C VAL A 57 5.80 -15.42 -13.93
N SER A 58 4.57 -15.57 -14.41
CA SER A 58 4.26 -16.28 -15.66
C SER A 58 2.89 -15.83 -16.17
N GLU A 59 2.39 -16.45 -17.24
CA GLU A 59 1.06 -16.12 -17.75
C GLU A 59 -0.01 -16.25 -16.65
N ASN A 60 -0.72 -15.14 -16.39
CA ASN A 60 -1.75 -15.01 -15.36
C ASN A 60 -1.31 -15.37 -13.93
N LYS A 61 0.00 -15.46 -13.65
CA LYS A 61 0.53 -15.62 -12.29
C LYS A 61 1.33 -14.39 -11.89
N TYR A 62 0.99 -13.86 -10.73
CA TYR A 62 1.60 -12.67 -10.19
C TYR A 62 2.14 -12.94 -8.79
N ARG A 63 3.16 -12.18 -8.40
CA ARG A 63 3.68 -12.17 -7.04
C ARG A 63 4.03 -10.75 -6.67
N SER A 64 3.55 -10.31 -5.53
CA SER A 64 3.94 -9.03 -4.97
C SER A 64 5.27 -9.15 -4.24
N TYR A 65 6.08 -8.09 -4.36
CA TYR A 65 7.28 -7.89 -3.56
C TYR A 65 7.01 -7.39 -2.14
N ALA A 66 5.82 -6.86 -1.87
CA ALA A 66 5.43 -6.48 -0.52
C ALA A 66 5.35 -7.70 0.43
N ASP A 67 5.94 -7.54 1.61
CA ASP A 67 6.06 -8.57 2.66
C ASP A 67 5.37 -8.20 3.97
N GLY A 68 4.81 -6.99 4.08
CA GLY A 68 4.13 -6.53 5.30
C GLY A 68 2.87 -7.34 5.65
N ASP A 69 2.80 -7.81 6.89
CA ASP A 69 1.73 -8.70 7.38
C ASP A 69 0.31 -8.14 7.20
N SER A 70 0.16 -6.82 7.27
CA SER A 70 -1.13 -6.12 7.16
C SER A 70 -1.37 -5.50 5.79
N PHE A 71 -0.49 -5.74 4.80
CA PHE A 71 -0.56 -5.07 3.50
C PHE A 71 -1.65 -5.64 2.57
N PHE A 72 -1.99 -6.93 2.74
CA PHE A 72 -3.01 -7.61 1.94
C PHE A 72 -4.27 -7.86 2.78
N LEU A 73 -5.43 -7.63 2.18
CA LEU A 73 -6.73 -7.91 2.79
C LEU A 73 -7.16 -9.36 2.53
N SER A 74 -6.70 -9.97 1.43
CA SER A 74 -6.87 -11.38 1.16
C SER A 74 -5.71 -12.20 1.74
N PRO A 75 -5.97 -13.35 2.38
CA PRO A 75 -4.90 -14.28 2.79
C PRO A 75 -4.04 -14.78 1.61
N SER A 76 -4.59 -14.76 0.39
CA SER A 76 -3.86 -15.09 -0.84
C SER A 76 -3.46 -13.85 -1.64
N GLY A 77 -3.59 -12.65 -1.07
CA GLY A 77 -3.40 -11.39 -1.78
C GLY A 77 -2.05 -11.34 -2.45
N LYS A 78 -0.96 -11.61 -1.71
CA LYS A 78 0.42 -11.59 -2.21
C LYS A 78 0.67 -12.30 -3.54
N THR A 79 -0.10 -13.34 -3.88
CA THR A 79 0.05 -14.11 -5.13
C THR A 79 -1.20 -14.10 -6.01
N ASN A 80 -2.27 -13.42 -5.60
CA ASN A 80 -3.54 -13.41 -6.30
C ASN A 80 -4.15 -11.99 -6.34
N PRO A 81 -3.79 -11.17 -7.35
CA PRO A 81 -4.32 -9.82 -7.49
C PRO A 81 -5.84 -9.77 -7.66
N THR A 82 -6.47 -10.83 -8.17
CA THR A 82 -7.93 -10.92 -8.29
C THR A 82 -8.58 -11.03 -6.91
N LEU A 83 -8.13 -11.98 -6.09
CA LEU A 83 -8.69 -12.18 -4.74
C LEU A 83 -8.42 -10.98 -3.83
N GLU A 84 -7.26 -10.33 -3.97
CA GLU A 84 -7.00 -9.09 -3.25
C GLU A 84 -7.98 -7.99 -3.65
N LEU A 85 -8.22 -7.79 -4.94
CA LEU A 85 -9.13 -6.76 -5.42
C LEU A 85 -10.58 -7.01 -4.96
N GLU A 86 -11.03 -8.25 -5.02
CA GLU A 86 -12.34 -8.62 -4.48
C GLU A 86 -12.43 -8.38 -2.97
N ALA A 87 -11.38 -8.72 -2.21
CA ALA A 87 -11.37 -8.49 -0.75
C ALA A 87 -11.47 -7.00 -0.42
N ASN A 88 -10.75 -6.15 -1.17
CA ASN A 88 -10.83 -4.69 -1.05
C ASN A 88 -12.27 -4.19 -1.30
N LEU A 89 -12.91 -4.64 -2.38
CA LEU A 89 -14.30 -4.26 -2.68
C LEU A 89 -15.30 -4.78 -1.64
N ARG A 90 -15.15 -6.02 -1.16
CA ARG A 90 -16.05 -6.59 -0.12
C ARG A 90 -15.96 -5.83 1.19
N ILE A 91 -14.80 -5.30 1.54
CA ILE A 91 -14.71 -4.49 2.76
C ILE A 91 -15.45 -3.16 2.58
N PHE A 92 -15.49 -2.58 1.37
CA PHE A 92 -16.30 -1.39 1.10
C PHE A 92 -17.80 -1.60 1.27
N SER A 93 -18.32 -2.81 1.10
CA SER A 93 -19.76 -3.05 1.33
C SER A 93 -20.15 -3.02 2.80
N LYS A 94 -19.18 -3.11 3.72
CA LYS A 94 -19.47 -3.19 5.14
C LYS A 94 -19.82 -1.81 5.70
N ASP A 95 -20.93 -1.75 6.42
CA ASP A 95 -21.37 -0.56 7.16
C ASP A 95 -20.72 -0.55 8.56
N GLU A 96 -19.41 -0.75 8.61
CA GLU A 96 -18.65 -0.67 9.86
C GLU A 96 -18.46 0.80 10.27
N ALA A 97 -18.24 1.04 11.57
CA ALA A 97 -17.99 2.37 12.07
C ALA A 97 -16.78 2.98 11.32
N LEU A 98 -17.07 4.08 10.62
CA LEU A 98 -16.13 4.91 9.88
C LEU A 98 -15.05 5.47 10.83
N THR A 99 -14.02 4.68 11.08
CA THR A 99 -12.88 5.00 11.95
C THR A 99 -11.61 5.16 11.12
N ASP A 100 -10.52 5.60 11.77
CA ASP A 100 -9.17 5.62 11.18
C ASP A 100 -8.65 4.25 10.69
N LEU A 101 -9.35 3.16 11.00
CA LEU A 101 -9.01 1.79 10.58
C LEU A 101 -9.79 1.33 9.35
N SER A 102 -10.70 2.15 8.83
CA SER A 102 -11.45 1.85 7.61
C SER A 102 -10.49 1.75 6.41
N VAL A 103 -10.83 0.94 5.42
CA VAL A 103 -9.95 0.69 4.25
C VAL A 103 -9.66 1.97 3.48
N GLU A 104 -10.58 2.93 3.47
CA GLU A 104 -10.41 4.25 2.88
C GLU A 104 -9.27 5.05 3.54
N CYS A 105 -9.08 4.88 4.85
CA CYS A 105 -8.05 5.55 5.62
C CYS A 105 -6.72 4.77 5.63
N VAL A 106 -6.78 3.43 5.61
CA VAL A 106 -5.57 2.58 5.60
C VAL A 106 -4.98 2.45 4.19
N PHE A 107 -5.85 2.36 3.19
CA PHE A 107 -5.50 2.18 1.77
C PHE A 107 -6.13 3.26 0.86
N PRO A 108 -5.79 4.56 1.07
CA PRO A 108 -6.38 5.67 0.32
C PRO A 108 -6.03 5.65 -1.18
N ALA A 109 -4.88 5.10 -1.59
CA ALA A 109 -4.49 4.99 -2.99
C ALA A 109 -5.33 3.93 -3.71
N ARG A 110 -5.50 2.75 -3.10
CA ARG A 110 -6.37 1.68 -3.62
C ARG A 110 -7.82 2.13 -3.65
N PHE A 111 -8.28 2.78 -2.59
CA PHE A 111 -9.62 3.36 -2.52
C PHE A 111 -9.86 4.35 -3.65
N HIS A 112 -8.97 5.31 -3.84
CA HIS A 112 -9.10 6.30 -4.91
C HIS A 112 -9.16 5.65 -6.29
N TRP A 113 -8.25 4.71 -6.58
CA TRP A 113 -8.25 4.00 -7.86
C TRP A 113 -9.54 3.19 -8.08
N MET A 114 -10.03 2.47 -7.06
CA MET A 114 -11.29 1.71 -7.18
C MET A 114 -12.49 2.63 -7.39
N ARG A 115 -12.55 3.78 -6.69
CA ARG A 115 -13.63 4.76 -6.88
C ARG A 115 -13.69 5.28 -8.31
N GLU A 116 -12.54 5.63 -8.87
CA GLU A 116 -12.45 6.06 -10.27
C GLU A 116 -12.82 4.91 -11.22
N ARG A 117 -12.23 3.73 -11.04
CA ARG A 117 -12.37 2.61 -11.96
C ARG A 117 -13.79 2.02 -12.02
N PHE A 118 -14.48 1.98 -10.88
CA PHE A 118 -15.83 1.43 -10.78
C PHE A 118 -16.94 2.49 -10.78
N SER A 119 -16.57 3.78 -10.86
CA SER A 119 -17.49 4.92 -10.79
C SER A 119 -18.37 4.86 -9.53
N ILE A 120 -17.73 4.66 -8.38
CA ILE A 120 -18.41 4.48 -7.10
C ILE A 120 -19.04 5.81 -6.67
N ASP A 121 -20.37 5.80 -6.47
CA ASP A 121 -21.13 6.97 -6.00
C ASP A 121 -20.73 7.33 -4.55
N PRO A 122 -20.21 8.55 -4.30
CA PRO A 122 -19.88 9.00 -2.95
C PRO A 122 -21.06 9.03 -1.98
N ASN A 123 -22.30 9.14 -2.47
CA ASN A 123 -23.48 9.08 -1.58
C ASN A 123 -23.75 7.65 -1.12
N LEU A 124 -23.45 6.67 -1.98
CA LEU A 124 -23.59 5.27 -1.64
C LEU A 124 -22.42 4.80 -0.77
N PHE A 125 -21.20 5.29 -1.01
CA PHE A 125 -19.99 4.98 -0.22
C PHE A 125 -19.33 6.28 0.28
N PRO A 126 -19.79 6.81 1.44
CA PRO A 126 -19.25 8.04 2.00
C PRO A 126 -17.81 7.84 2.45
N VAL A 127 -16.96 8.85 2.23
CA VAL A 127 -15.57 8.83 2.68
C VAL A 127 -15.55 9.20 4.18
N PRO A 128 -14.96 8.36 5.05
CA PRO A 128 -14.72 8.74 6.45
C PRO A 128 -13.78 9.94 6.54
N SER A 129 -13.82 10.68 7.65
CA SER A 129 -12.68 11.53 8.01
C SER A 129 -11.53 10.63 8.42
N CYS A 130 -10.34 10.90 7.89
CA CYS A 130 -9.14 10.11 8.16
C CYS A 130 -8.05 11.01 8.78
N PRO A 131 -8.21 11.51 10.02
CA PRO A 131 -7.28 12.50 10.61
C PRO A 131 -5.80 12.12 10.52
N LYS A 132 -5.45 10.83 10.65
CA LYS A 132 -4.06 10.38 10.54
C LYS A 132 -3.51 10.53 9.11
N PHE A 133 -4.29 10.10 8.13
CA PHE A 133 -3.92 10.25 6.72
C PHE A 133 -3.92 11.73 6.31
N GLU A 134 -4.92 12.51 6.73
CA GLU A 134 -4.99 13.96 6.47
C GLU A 134 -3.77 14.70 7.04
N LYS A 135 -3.34 14.34 8.26
CA LYS A 135 -2.11 14.90 8.84
C LYS A 135 -0.88 14.53 8.02
N PHE A 136 -0.74 13.26 7.64
CA PHE A 136 0.37 12.80 6.81
C PHE A 136 0.38 13.49 5.44
N HIS A 137 -0.77 13.57 4.79
CA HIS A 137 -0.97 14.22 3.50
C HIS A 137 -0.52 15.69 3.54
N ASN A 138 -0.95 16.43 4.57
CA ASN A 138 -0.54 17.81 4.76
C ASN A 138 0.97 17.97 4.98
N GLN A 139 1.63 17.01 5.65
CA GLN A 139 3.09 17.01 5.83
C GLN A 139 3.84 16.74 4.52
N MET A 140 3.25 15.99 3.59
CA MET A 140 3.85 15.64 2.30
C MET A 140 3.45 16.60 1.17
N LYS A 141 2.61 17.61 1.43
CA LYS A 141 2.10 18.51 0.41
C LYS A 141 3.24 19.22 -0.32
N ALA A 142 3.22 19.15 -1.64
CA ALA A 142 4.28 19.70 -2.50
C ALA A 142 3.71 20.36 -3.76
N GLN A 143 4.41 21.37 -4.27
CA GLN A 143 4.11 22.03 -5.55
C GLN A 143 4.74 21.29 -6.73
N SER A 144 5.82 20.55 -6.49
CA SER A 144 6.49 19.74 -7.51
C SER A 144 7.33 18.64 -6.86
N LEU A 145 7.80 17.69 -7.67
CA LEU A 145 8.71 16.64 -7.23
C LEU A 145 10.03 16.74 -7.98
N SER A 146 11.12 16.39 -7.30
CA SER A 146 12.43 16.21 -7.92
C SER A 146 13.00 14.84 -7.56
N VAL A 147 13.71 14.22 -8.50
CA VAL A 147 14.62 13.12 -8.19
C VAL A 147 15.96 13.73 -7.82
N VAL A 148 16.47 13.42 -6.64
CA VAL A 148 17.81 13.82 -6.21
C VAL A 148 18.69 12.58 -6.18
N PHE A 149 19.89 12.69 -6.75
CA PHE A 149 20.88 11.64 -6.77
C PHE A 149 22.16 12.09 -6.04
N ALA A 150 22.55 11.35 -5.02
CA ALA A 150 23.82 11.51 -4.34
C ALA A 150 24.89 10.63 -5.01
N ALA A 151 25.93 11.26 -5.55
CA ALA A 151 27.02 10.59 -6.29
C ALA A 151 27.68 9.46 -5.48
N PHE A 152 28.28 8.46 -6.12
CA PHE A 152 28.87 7.29 -5.44
C PHE A 152 29.91 7.65 -4.36
N HIS A 153 30.03 6.81 -3.33
CA HIS A 153 31.05 6.93 -2.30
C HIS A 153 31.94 5.67 -2.26
N PRO A 154 33.11 5.67 -2.93
CA PRO A 154 33.91 4.45 -3.17
C PRO A 154 34.39 3.75 -1.90
N GLU A 155 34.55 4.49 -0.80
CA GLU A 155 35.12 3.99 0.46
C GLU A 155 34.07 3.30 1.34
N HIS A 156 32.78 3.37 1.00
CA HIS A 156 31.70 2.71 1.72
C HIS A 156 30.88 1.80 0.80
N PRO A 157 30.98 0.46 0.94
CA PRO A 157 30.28 -0.50 0.08
C PRO A 157 28.77 -0.26 -0.03
N ALA A 158 28.12 0.18 1.05
CA ALA A 158 26.68 0.48 1.09
C ALA A 158 26.28 1.73 0.29
N SER A 159 27.23 2.56 -0.13
CA SER A 159 27.03 3.80 -0.89
C SER A 159 27.78 3.77 -2.24
N LEU A 160 28.27 2.60 -2.65
CA LEU A 160 29.09 2.44 -3.85
C LEU A 160 28.37 2.86 -5.14
N PHE A 161 27.05 2.69 -5.20
CA PHE A 161 26.23 3.02 -6.37
C PHE A 161 25.52 4.38 -6.26
N GLY A 162 25.76 5.12 -5.18
CA GLY A 162 25.02 6.35 -4.89
C GLY A 162 23.64 6.07 -4.30
N HIS A 163 22.91 7.15 -4.01
CA HIS A 163 21.56 7.08 -3.44
C HIS A 163 20.59 7.92 -4.26
N THR A 164 19.44 7.35 -4.59
CA THR A 164 18.34 8.08 -5.24
C THR A 164 17.28 8.38 -4.20
N MET A 165 16.80 9.62 -4.18
CA MET A 165 15.72 10.06 -3.30
C MET A 165 14.70 10.88 -4.09
N LEU A 166 13.45 10.85 -3.62
CA LEU A 166 12.38 11.66 -4.18
C LEU A 166 12.12 12.84 -3.24
N LYS A 167 12.35 14.06 -3.72
CA LYS A 167 12.16 15.32 -2.99
C LYS A 167 10.79 15.92 -3.31
N PHE A 168 10.08 16.34 -2.27
CA PHE A 168 8.79 16.98 -2.27
C PHE A 168 8.99 18.48 -2.07
N ASN A 169 8.97 19.23 -3.17
CA ASN A 169 9.32 20.65 -3.17
C ASN A 169 8.12 21.49 -2.71
N SER A 170 8.26 22.17 -1.58
CA SER A 170 7.22 23.02 -0.98
C SER A 170 7.08 24.39 -1.65
N GLY A 171 8.15 24.91 -2.27
CA GLY A 171 8.22 26.21 -2.93
C GLY A 171 9.55 26.47 -3.65
N THR A 172 9.90 27.74 -3.90
CA THR A 172 11.14 28.12 -4.62
C THR A 172 12.13 28.94 -3.77
N GLN A 173 11.85 29.19 -2.49
CA GLN A 173 12.78 29.92 -1.62
C GLN A 173 13.76 28.94 -0.96
N GLU A 174 15.04 29.31 -0.88
CA GLU A 174 16.11 28.45 -0.31
C GLU A 174 15.85 28.03 1.15
N ALA A 175 15.23 28.90 1.96
CA ALA A 175 14.84 28.55 3.33
C ALA A 175 13.69 27.52 3.39
N GLU A 176 12.83 27.48 2.37
CA GLU A 176 11.77 26.47 2.23
C GLU A 176 12.38 25.14 1.77
N GLU A 177 13.41 25.19 0.92
CA GLU A 177 14.10 24.02 0.38
C GLU A 177 14.74 23.14 1.48
N LEU A 178 15.31 23.74 2.53
CA LEU A 178 15.87 22.98 3.65
C LEU A 178 14.81 22.22 4.47
N GLU A 179 13.57 22.69 4.43
CA GLU A 179 12.43 22.09 5.10
C GLU A 179 11.62 21.16 4.19
N ASP A 180 11.98 21.06 2.90
CA ASP A 180 11.41 20.10 1.97
C ASP A 180 11.56 18.68 2.51
N VAL A 181 10.60 17.83 2.15
CA VAL A 181 10.57 16.44 2.57
C VAL A 181 11.19 15.58 1.47
N ILE A 182 11.96 14.58 1.86
CA ILE A 182 12.46 13.56 0.95
C ILE A 182 11.95 12.18 1.35
N VAL A 183 11.88 11.31 0.36
CA VAL A 183 11.61 9.89 0.51
C VAL A 183 12.79 9.10 -0.04
N THR A 184 13.36 8.26 0.81
CA THR A 184 14.43 7.31 0.47
C THR A 184 13.92 5.89 0.61
N TYR A 185 14.57 4.92 -0.05
CA TYR A 185 14.33 3.50 0.17
C TYR A 185 15.64 2.83 0.59
N ALA A 186 15.65 2.21 1.76
CA ALA A 186 16.87 1.69 2.37
C ALA A 186 16.61 0.40 3.16
N ALA A 187 17.67 -0.37 3.38
CA ALA A 187 17.66 -1.52 4.26
C ALA A 187 17.52 -1.11 5.73
N ILE A 188 16.63 -1.78 6.45
CA ILE A 188 16.55 -1.75 7.91
C ILE A 188 17.59 -2.72 8.45
N ILE A 189 18.70 -2.19 8.94
CA ILE A 189 19.77 -2.99 9.52
C ILE A 189 19.60 -3.02 11.05
N PRO A 190 19.40 -4.20 11.67
CA PRO A 190 19.36 -4.30 13.12
C PRO A 190 20.76 -4.04 13.69
N GLY A 191 20.85 -3.07 14.61
CA GLY A 191 22.05 -2.64 15.36
C GLY A 191 23.37 -3.35 15.03
N ILE A 192 23.92 -4.09 15.99
CA ILE A 192 25.20 -4.79 15.82
C ILE A 192 24.96 -6.09 15.02
N ILE A 193 25.51 -6.15 13.82
CA ILE A 193 25.57 -7.34 12.96
C ILE A 193 27.02 -7.62 12.60
N ASP A 194 27.43 -8.88 12.57
CA ASP A 194 28.79 -9.24 12.18
C ASP A 194 29.02 -9.01 10.68
N PRO A 195 30.27 -8.74 10.23
CA PRO A 195 30.56 -8.42 8.84
C PRO A 195 30.16 -9.51 7.84
N PHE A 196 30.23 -10.78 8.21
CA PHE A 196 29.87 -11.88 7.32
C PHE A 196 28.35 -11.95 7.10
N SER A 197 27.58 -11.89 8.18
CA SER A 197 26.11 -11.84 8.10
C SER A 197 25.63 -10.59 7.36
N TYR A 198 26.30 -9.45 7.54
CA TYR A 198 25.99 -8.21 6.84
C TYR A 198 26.11 -8.37 5.32
N VAL A 199 27.26 -8.88 4.85
CA VAL A 199 27.47 -9.14 3.42
C VAL A 199 26.47 -10.19 2.93
N PHE A 200 26.37 -11.35 3.60
CA PHE A 200 25.49 -12.42 3.14
C PHE A 200 24.05 -11.96 3.00
N LYS A 201 23.48 -11.31 4.03
CA LYS A 201 22.09 -10.81 3.99
C LYS A 201 21.90 -9.73 2.93
N GLY A 202 22.89 -8.86 2.73
CA GLY A 202 22.84 -7.83 1.69
C GLY A 202 22.87 -8.40 0.28
N LEU A 203 23.63 -9.48 0.03
CA LEU A 203 23.66 -10.16 -1.25
C LEU A 203 22.42 -11.04 -1.49
N SER A 204 21.85 -11.62 -0.42
CA SER A 204 20.75 -12.60 -0.52
C SER A 204 19.35 -11.99 -0.44
N GLY A 205 19.23 -10.68 -0.20
CA GLY A 205 17.93 -10.00 -0.10
C GLY A 205 17.29 -10.02 1.28
N ASN A 206 17.99 -10.52 2.30
CA ASN A 206 17.42 -10.84 3.61
C ASN A 206 17.39 -9.66 4.59
N PHE A 207 17.63 -8.43 4.10
CA PHE A 207 17.31 -7.24 4.87
C PHE A 207 15.90 -6.75 4.51
N PRO A 208 15.06 -6.40 5.49
CA PRO A 208 13.83 -5.69 5.21
C PRO A 208 14.15 -4.30 4.67
N GLY A 209 13.71 -3.97 3.47
CA GLY A 209 13.77 -2.64 2.91
C GLY A 209 12.48 -1.87 3.16
N SER A 210 12.60 -0.58 3.48
CA SER A 210 11.44 0.29 3.72
C SER A 210 11.65 1.69 3.15
N PHE A 211 10.54 2.37 2.90
CA PHE A 211 10.56 3.80 2.59
C PHE A 211 10.72 4.61 3.87
N GLU A 212 11.66 5.54 3.86
CA GLU A 212 11.93 6.46 4.96
C GLU A 212 11.62 7.89 4.51
N ILE A 213 10.98 8.66 5.39
CA ILE A 213 10.55 10.03 5.14
C ILE A 213 11.25 10.94 6.14
N GLN A 214 11.98 11.94 5.65
CA GLN A 214 12.74 12.86 6.49
C GLN A 214 12.88 14.24 5.82
N LYS A 215 13.39 15.23 6.56
CA LYS A 215 13.67 16.56 6.01
C LYS A 215 14.94 16.54 5.17
N TYR A 216 14.93 17.25 4.05
CA TYR A 216 16.01 17.26 3.07
C TYR A 216 17.34 17.74 3.67
N LYS A 217 17.31 18.75 4.54
CA LYS A 217 18.51 19.28 5.22
C LYS A 217 19.36 18.22 5.91
N TYR A 218 18.77 17.14 6.43
CA TYR A 218 19.53 16.07 7.07
C TYR A 218 20.41 15.32 6.05
N LYS A 219 19.91 15.09 4.83
CA LYS A 219 20.69 14.45 3.76
C LYS A 219 21.65 15.39 3.06
N ILE A 220 21.38 16.70 3.02
CA ILE A 220 22.39 17.68 2.60
C ILE A 220 23.59 17.63 3.56
N TYR A 221 23.33 17.69 4.87
CA TYR A 221 24.40 17.61 5.87
C TYR A 221 25.17 16.27 5.79
N GLU A 222 24.47 15.14 5.67
CA GLU A 222 25.10 13.83 5.54
C GLU A 222 25.94 13.71 4.26
N TYR A 223 25.34 13.94 3.09
CA TYR A 223 26.02 13.66 1.82
C TYR A 223 26.94 14.77 1.37
N ASN A 224 26.53 16.04 1.48
CA ASN A 224 27.33 17.15 0.99
C ASN A 224 28.37 17.60 2.02
N GLU A 225 27.96 17.86 3.26
CA GLU A 225 28.87 18.44 4.27
C GLU A 225 29.79 17.39 4.89
N TYR A 226 29.27 16.21 5.22
CA TYR A 226 30.05 15.17 5.90
C TYR A 226 30.78 14.23 4.93
N GLU A 227 30.09 13.74 3.90
CA GLU A 227 30.69 12.81 2.92
C GLU A 227 31.32 13.50 1.70
N ASN A 228 31.18 14.83 1.56
CA ASN A 228 31.70 15.63 0.44
C ASN A 228 31.27 15.12 -0.95
N ARG A 229 30.00 14.72 -1.07
CA ARG A 229 29.38 14.19 -2.30
C ARG A 229 28.57 15.26 -3.01
N SER A 230 28.57 15.21 -4.34
CA SER A 230 27.69 16.04 -5.17
C SER A 230 26.26 15.50 -5.16
N LEU A 231 25.29 16.41 -5.01
CA LEU A 231 23.87 16.14 -5.17
C LEU A 231 23.39 16.69 -6.51
N TRP A 232 22.73 15.84 -7.29
CA TRP A 232 22.15 16.20 -8.58
C TRP A 232 20.64 16.18 -8.47
N GLU A 233 20.00 17.30 -8.73
CA GLU A 233 18.54 17.40 -8.67
C GLU A 233 17.94 17.50 -10.08
N TYR A 234 16.93 16.68 -10.35
CA TYR A 234 16.16 16.70 -11.59
C TYR A 234 14.66 16.83 -11.27
N LYS A 235 14.09 17.98 -11.61
CA LYS A 235 12.66 18.25 -11.44
C LYS A 235 11.82 17.41 -12.39
N LEU A 236 10.84 16.69 -11.86
CA LEU A 236 9.95 15.83 -12.63
C LEU A 236 8.85 16.64 -13.32
N ASN A 237 8.50 16.23 -14.54
CA ASN A 237 7.32 16.73 -15.26
C ASN A 237 6.08 15.93 -14.82
N ILE A 238 5.55 16.26 -13.64
CA ILE A 238 4.37 15.62 -13.04
C ILE A 238 3.34 16.68 -12.64
N ASP A 239 2.06 16.39 -12.88
CA ASP A 239 0.97 17.27 -12.47
C ASP A 239 0.56 17.04 -11.00
N GLU A 240 -0.24 17.95 -10.46
CA GLU A 240 -0.74 17.87 -9.07
C GLU A 240 -1.43 16.53 -8.78
N ARG A 241 -2.22 16.01 -9.74
CA ARG A 241 -2.88 14.70 -9.60
C ARG A 241 -1.87 13.55 -9.46
N GLY A 242 -0.76 13.61 -10.19
CA GLY A 242 0.34 12.65 -10.05
C GLY A 242 1.01 12.72 -8.69
N ILE A 243 1.27 13.92 -8.17
CA ILE A 243 1.83 14.13 -6.81
C ILE A 243 0.87 13.53 -5.76
N GLU A 244 -0.41 13.84 -5.87
CA GLU A 244 -1.46 13.35 -5.00
C GLU A 244 -1.57 11.81 -4.98
N ARG A 245 -1.42 11.18 -6.14
CA ARG A 245 -1.36 9.70 -6.24
C ARG A 245 -0.14 9.13 -5.51
N ILE A 246 1.02 9.78 -5.64
CA ILE A 246 2.24 9.36 -4.96
C ILE A 246 2.09 9.50 -3.44
N ILE A 247 1.55 10.62 -2.95
CA ILE A 247 1.33 10.84 -1.51
C ILE A 247 0.40 9.75 -0.94
N ARG A 248 -0.73 9.48 -1.59
CA ARG A 248 -1.63 8.39 -1.19
C ARG A 248 -0.92 7.04 -1.15
N HIS A 249 -0.12 6.74 -2.17
CA HIS A 249 0.60 5.46 -2.26
C HIS A 249 1.67 5.33 -1.17
N LEU A 250 2.42 6.40 -0.90
CA LEU A 250 3.44 6.41 0.14
C LEU A 250 2.87 6.12 1.52
N TRP A 251 1.66 6.63 1.84
CA TRP A 251 0.96 6.29 3.07
C TRP A 251 0.77 4.78 3.24
N GLU A 252 0.32 4.10 2.17
CA GLU A 252 0.14 2.64 2.19
C GLU A 252 1.46 1.88 2.34
N MET A 253 2.57 2.48 1.88
CA MET A 253 3.90 1.84 1.94
C MET A 253 4.56 1.94 3.31
N GLN A 254 4.16 2.89 4.18
CA GLN A 254 4.90 3.16 5.43
C GLN A 254 4.99 1.99 6.40
N LYS A 255 3.98 1.12 6.41
CA LYS A 255 3.93 -0.07 7.29
C LYS A 255 4.34 -1.35 6.57
N ASN A 256 4.81 -1.24 5.34
CA ASN A 256 5.20 -2.35 4.50
C ASN A 256 6.73 -2.46 4.44
N HIS A 257 7.20 -3.65 4.11
CA HIS A 257 8.60 -3.90 3.83
C HIS A 257 8.72 -4.84 2.62
N PHE A 258 9.93 -4.94 2.09
CA PHE A 258 10.27 -5.72 0.92
C PHE A 258 11.64 -6.36 1.14
N ASP A 259 11.93 -7.48 0.50
CA ASP A 259 13.30 -8.00 0.43
C ASP A 259 14.26 -6.96 -0.20
N TYR A 260 15.33 -6.58 0.52
CA TYR A 260 16.32 -5.58 0.09
C TYR A 260 17.65 -6.22 -0.31
N TYR A 261 18.07 -5.96 -1.53
CA TYR A 261 19.32 -6.40 -2.12
C TYR A 261 20.28 -5.21 -2.28
N PHE A 262 21.58 -5.42 -2.10
CA PHE A 262 22.59 -4.37 -2.32
C PHE A 262 22.77 -3.99 -3.80
N PHE A 263 22.22 -4.78 -4.73
CA PHE A 263 22.29 -4.60 -6.18
C PHE A 263 21.07 -5.22 -6.87
#